data_AF-A0A2J7QCG6-F1
#
_entry.id   AF-A0A2J7QCG6-F1
#
_cell.length_a   1.000
_cell.length_b   1.000
_cell.length_c   1.000
_cell.angle_alpha   90.00
_cell.angle_beta   90.00
_cell.angle_gamma   90.00
#
_symmetry.space_group_name_H-M   'P 1'
#
loop_
_entity.id
_entity.type
_entity.pdbx_description
1 polymer ?
#
loop_
_entity_poly.entity_id
_entity_poly.type
_entity_poly.pdbx_seq_one_letter_code
_entity_poly.pdbx_strand_id
1 'polypeptide(L)'
;MSQSDELDSDIPDRDTCQKLTEQFAEVTGTDEACAQFYLQDRKWDLERSVNAFFEATQKGGVSALTDGDEGELVVNVNKDMVNALGLGQVTSEPPSKFSFVSWNLDGLDERNLKRRTKAVCKIIYMEHPDVIFFQEMIPETFSYIEGKLPEYMCIAGSTEGYFTATLLRRFTVYYDSHRITEHSGSLMMRNLLTVEAHIGSLKLQLVNTHLESTRDHSAERIKQLKDSFKIAQDFPEDYTVLLAGDMNLRDKEVKNDATRLCLILTQSCN
;
A
#
# COMPACT_ATOMS: atom_id res chain seq x y z
N MET A 1 13.00 2.28 -31.87
CA MET A 1 13.93 1.37 -31.18
C MET A 1 13.60 1.49 -29.71
N SER A 2 13.20 0.38 -29.12
CA SER A 2 12.60 0.18 -27.81
C SER A 2 13.61 0.38 -26.68
N GLN A 3 13.22 1.12 -25.64
CA GLN A 3 13.90 1.14 -24.34
C GLN A 3 12.93 1.73 -23.31
N SER A 4 12.20 0.86 -22.59
CA SER A 4 11.70 1.06 -21.22
C SER A 4 10.71 -0.08 -20.86
N ASP A 5 11.19 -1.32 -20.78
CA ASP A 5 10.45 -2.46 -20.22
C ASP A 5 11.34 -3.19 -19.20
N GLU A 6 11.87 -2.46 -18.22
CA GLU A 6 12.53 -3.05 -17.04
C GLU A 6 11.92 -2.42 -15.78
N LEU A 7 10.67 -2.78 -15.50
CA LEU A 7 10.14 -2.78 -14.14
C LEU A 7 9.88 -4.25 -13.82
N ASP A 8 10.97 -4.96 -13.54
CA ASP A 8 10.96 -6.37 -13.21
C ASP A 8 10.22 -6.52 -11.87
N SER A 9 9.08 -7.22 -11.90
CA SER A 9 8.41 -7.66 -10.69
C SER A 9 9.27 -8.77 -10.07
N ASP A 10 10.23 -8.37 -9.23
CA ASP A 10 11.19 -9.21 -8.51
C ASP A 10 10.53 -10.15 -7.45
N ILE A 11 9.25 -10.48 -7.61
CA ILE A 11 8.51 -11.37 -6.71
C ILE A 11 8.46 -12.76 -7.34
N PRO A 12 9.04 -13.78 -6.70
CA PRO A 12 8.99 -15.16 -7.18
C PRO A 12 7.55 -15.67 -7.29
N ASP A 13 7.33 -16.73 -8.06
CA ASP A 13 6.04 -17.39 -8.11
C ASP A 13 5.58 -17.87 -6.72
N ARG A 14 4.27 -18.11 -6.57
CA ARG A 14 3.66 -18.50 -5.29
C ARG A 14 4.33 -19.72 -4.63
N ASP A 15 4.73 -20.72 -5.42
CA ASP A 15 5.34 -21.93 -4.87
C ASP A 15 6.76 -21.63 -4.37
N THR A 16 7.48 -20.75 -5.06
CA THR A 16 8.78 -20.26 -4.61
C THR A 16 8.66 -19.39 -3.35
N CYS A 17 7.68 -18.49 -3.30
CA CYS A 17 7.34 -17.70 -2.10
C CYS A 17 7.06 -18.60 -0.88
N GLN A 18 6.24 -19.64 -1.04
CA GLN A 18 5.95 -20.60 0.03
C GLN A 18 7.22 -21.31 0.52
N LYS A 19 8.07 -21.80 -0.39
CA LYS A 19 9.33 -22.47 -0.03
C LYS A 19 10.28 -21.54 0.74
N LEU A 20 10.41 -20.29 0.32
CA LEU A 20 11.26 -19.31 1.01
C LEU A 20 10.75 -19.03 2.43
N THR A 21 9.42 -18.96 2.58
CA THR A 21 8.76 -18.79 3.88
C THR A 21 9.06 -19.96 4.83
N GLU A 22 8.94 -21.19 4.33
CA GLU A 22 9.27 -22.42 5.08
C GLU A 22 10.76 -22.46 5.48
N GLN A 23 11.67 -22.14 4.55
CA GLN A 23 13.11 -22.12 4.80
C GLN A 23 13.49 -21.08 5.84
N PHE A 24 12.94 -19.87 5.76
CA PHE A 24 13.19 -18.84 6.76
C PHE A 24 12.72 -19.30 8.15
N ALA A 25 11.50 -19.84 8.24
CA ALA A 25 10.93 -20.29 9.51
C ALA A 25 11.79 -21.39 10.15
N GLU A 26 12.30 -22.33 9.34
CA GLU A 26 13.22 -23.36 9.77
C GLU A 26 14.55 -22.78 10.29
N VAL A 27 15.18 -21.88 9.54
CA VAL A 27 16.50 -21.30 9.90
C VAL A 27 16.43 -20.43 11.15
N THR A 28 15.36 -19.66 11.31
CA THR A 28 15.21 -18.68 12.39
C THR A 28 14.49 -19.23 13.62
N GLY A 29 13.91 -20.44 13.54
CA GLY A 29 13.09 -21.02 14.60
C GLY A 29 11.80 -20.24 14.88
N THR A 30 11.27 -19.58 13.84
CA THR A 30 10.02 -18.82 13.88
C THR A 30 8.90 -19.60 13.18
N ASP A 31 7.73 -18.97 13.05
CA ASP A 31 6.65 -19.46 12.22
C ASP A 31 6.69 -18.85 10.80
N GLU A 32 5.85 -19.38 9.91
CA GLU A 32 5.69 -18.87 8.54
C GLU A 32 5.19 -17.42 8.51
N ALA A 33 4.47 -16.97 9.53
CA ALA A 33 4.03 -15.58 9.63
C ALA A 33 5.23 -14.63 9.82
N CYS A 34 6.11 -14.93 10.78
CA CYS A 34 7.35 -14.17 10.95
C CYS A 34 8.21 -14.22 9.68
N ALA A 35 8.30 -15.37 9.01
CA ALA A 35 9.04 -15.50 7.76
C ALA A 35 8.49 -14.59 6.65
N GLN A 36 7.18 -14.63 6.43
CA GLN A 36 6.54 -13.85 5.38
C GLN A 36 6.66 -12.35 5.62
N PHE A 37 6.65 -11.91 6.89
CA PHE A 37 6.92 -10.52 7.26
C PHE A 37 8.27 -10.03 6.71
N TYR A 38 9.32 -10.79 6.97
CA TYR A 38 10.67 -10.38 6.62
C TYR A 38 10.92 -10.45 5.12
N LEU A 39 10.38 -11.48 4.45
CA LEU A 39 10.56 -11.74 3.03
C LEU A 39 9.82 -10.71 2.15
N GLN A 40 8.58 -10.34 2.50
CA GLN A 40 7.80 -9.37 1.71
C GLN A 40 8.48 -7.99 1.62
N ASP A 41 9.12 -7.55 2.70
CA ASP A 41 9.80 -6.25 2.77
C ASP A 41 11.21 -6.27 2.16
N ARG A 42 11.69 -7.44 1.70
CA ARG A 42 13.08 -7.62 1.24
C ARG A 42 13.15 -8.34 -0.10
N LYS A 43 12.12 -8.12 -0.94
CA LYS A 43 12.03 -8.71 -2.29
C LYS A 43 12.22 -10.23 -2.29
N TRP A 44 11.73 -10.90 -1.25
CA TRP A 44 11.86 -12.35 -1.09
C TRP A 44 13.31 -12.87 -1.05
N ASP A 45 14.29 -12.02 -0.76
CA ASP A 45 15.68 -12.43 -0.52
C ASP A 45 15.79 -13.09 0.87
N LEU A 46 15.95 -14.42 0.88
CA LEU A 46 16.05 -15.22 2.10
C LEU A 46 17.24 -14.82 2.97
N GLU A 47 18.42 -14.63 2.38
CA GLU A 47 19.64 -14.33 3.13
C GLU A 47 19.54 -12.95 3.78
N ARG A 48 19.12 -11.94 3.01
CA ARG A 48 18.86 -10.57 3.52
C ARG A 48 17.82 -10.57 4.63
N SER A 49 16.77 -11.39 4.47
CA SER A 49 15.69 -11.52 5.44
C SER A 49 16.17 -12.14 6.76
N VAL A 50 16.89 -13.25 6.69
CA VAL A 50 17.42 -13.95 7.87
C VAL A 50 18.43 -13.09 8.63
N ASN A 51 19.32 -12.39 7.91
CA ASN A 51 20.28 -11.48 8.52
C ASN A 51 19.57 -10.37 9.31
N ALA A 52 18.56 -9.74 8.72
CA ALA A 52 17.79 -8.71 9.39
C ALA A 52 17.02 -9.23 10.62
N PHE A 53 16.53 -10.48 10.59
CA PHE A 53 15.89 -11.09 11.76
C PHE A 53 16.84 -11.23 12.95
N PHE A 54 18.06 -11.70 12.71
CA PHE A 54 19.04 -11.84 13.78
C PHE A 54 19.54 -10.49 14.29
N GLU A 55 19.65 -9.46 13.44
CA GLU A 55 19.93 -8.10 13.87
C GLU A 55 18.79 -7.48 14.70
N ALA A 56 17.54 -7.70 14.27
CA ALA A 56 16.34 -7.28 14.98
C ALA A 56 16.25 -7.88 16.38
N THR A 57 16.59 -9.16 16.52
CA THR A 57 16.54 -9.90 17.78
C THR A 57 17.50 -9.31 18.83
N GLN A 58 18.54 -8.58 18.41
CA GLN A 58 19.49 -7.93 19.32
C GLN A 58 19.08 -6.51 19.76
N LYS A 59 18.26 -5.78 18.99
CA LYS A 59 17.99 -4.36 19.26
C LYS A 59 16.52 -3.92 19.16
N GLY A 60 15.68 -4.57 18.35
CA GLY A 60 14.30 -4.17 18.04
C GLY A 60 14.19 -2.75 17.43
N GLY A 61 13.22 -2.52 16.53
CA GLY A 61 12.91 -1.16 16.06
C GLY A 61 12.86 -0.98 14.55
N VAL A 62 13.07 0.25 14.07
CA VAL A 62 13.14 0.59 12.64
C VAL A 62 14.60 0.68 12.25
N SER A 63 15.02 -0.04 11.22
CA SER A 63 16.38 -0.01 10.68
C SER A 63 16.36 0.56 9.27
N ALA A 64 17.23 1.51 8.98
CA ALA A 64 17.53 1.89 7.60
C ALA A 64 18.50 0.86 7.01
N LEU A 65 18.10 0.16 5.96
CA LEU A 65 18.98 -0.71 5.18
C LEU A 65 19.71 0.16 4.16
N THR A 66 21.04 0.09 4.15
CA THR A 66 21.92 0.88 3.27
C THR A 66 22.53 0.05 2.14
N ASP A 67 22.08 -1.19 1.97
CA ASP A 67 22.81 -2.21 1.21
C ASP A 67 22.39 -2.26 -0.27
N GLY A 68 21.62 -1.26 -0.74
CA GLY A 68 21.20 -1.06 -2.13
C GLY A 68 21.39 0.39 -2.61
N ASP A 69 21.12 0.64 -3.90
CA ASP A 69 21.27 1.97 -4.54
C ASP A 69 20.34 3.05 -3.93
N GLU A 70 19.29 2.65 -3.21
CA GLU A 70 18.42 3.54 -2.43
C GLU A 70 18.28 3.03 -0.98
N GLY A 71 18.30 3.95 -0.01
CA GLY A 71 18.12 3.63 1.40
C GLY A 71 16.66 3.27 1.71
N GLU A 72 16.43 2.06 2.21
CA GLU A 72 15.09 1.54 2.49
C GLU A 72 14.86 1.49 4.01
N LEU A 73 13.78 2.10 4.50
CA LEU A 73 13.37 1.97 5.90
C LEU A 73 12.64 0.64 6.06
N VAL A 74 13.14 -0.23 6.92
CA VAL A 74 12.50 -1.53 7.17
C VAL A 74 12.22 -1.71 8.64
N VAL A 75 11.01 -2.20 8.94
CA VAL A 75 10.58 -2.50 10.30
C VAL A 75 11.16 -3.86 10.71
N ASN A 76 11.85 -3.89 11.84
CA ASN A 76 12.40 -5.09 12.43
C ASN A 76 11.49 -5.54 13.59
N VAL A 77 10.79 -6.67 13.39
CA VAL A 77 9.75 -7.17 14.29
C VAL A 77 10.26 -8.39 15.03
N ASN A 78 10.19 -8.38 16.37
CA ASN A 78 10.56 -9.55 17.16
C ASN A 78 9.39 -10.55 17.29
N LYS A 79 9.71 -11.79 17.68
CA LYS A 79 8.73 -12.88 17.85
C LYS A 79 7.57 -12.52 18.80
N ASP A 80 7.83 -11.71 19.82
CA ASP A 80 6.79 -11.26 20.77
C ASP A 80 5.79 -10.31 20.11
N MET A 81 6.24 -9.45 19.20
CA MET A 81 5.39 -8.55 18.44
C MET A 81 4.59 -9.31 17.36
N VAL A 82 5.18 -10.34 16.73
CA VAL A 82 4.43 -11.25 15.83
C VAL A 82 3.29 -11.96 16.58
N ASN A 83 3.59 -12.48 17.77
CA ASN A 83 2.61 -13.12 18.64
C ASN A 83 1.54 -12.13 19.15
N ALA A 84 1.94 -10.92 19.57
CA ALA A 84 1.04 -9.89 20.09
C ALA A 84 0.08 -9.33 19.02
N LEU A 85 0.50 -9.33 17.76
CA LEU A 85 -0.33 -8.96 16.62
C LEU A 85 -1.31 -10.08 16.21
N GLY A 86 -1.29 -11.24 16.87
CA GLY A 86 -2.22 -12.35 16.61
C GLY A 86 -1.98 -13.04 15.27
N LEU A 87 -0.76 -12.95 14.72
CA LEU A 87 -0.40 -13.34 13.35
C LEU A 87 -0.18 -14.85 13.17
N GLY A 88 -0.44 -15.67 14.19
CA GLY A 88 -0.12 -17.11 14.20
C GLY A 88 -0.98 -18.00 13.30
N GLN A 89 -1.81 -17.43 12.42
CA GLN A 89 -2.56 -18.19 11.41
C GLN A 89 -2.50 -17.48 10.06
N VAL A 90 -1.48 -17.81 9.26
CA VAL A 90 -1.48 -17.56 7.81
C VAL A 90 -2.71 -18.26 7.24
N THR A 91 -3.73 -17.50 6.82
CA THR A 91 -4.92 -18.05 6.19
C THR A 91 -4.80 -17.99 4.68
N SER A 92 -5.11 -19.11 4.03
CA SER A 92 -5.27 -19.21 2.58
C SER A 92 -6.71 -18.94 2.12
N GLU A 93 -7.62 -18.69 3.06
CA GLU A 93 -9.03 -18.40 2.81
C GLU A 93 -9.31 -16.89 2.93
N PRO A 94 -10.13 -16.31 2.03
CA PRO A 94 -10.52 -14.90 2.10
C PRO A 94 -11.40 -14.62 3.33
N PRO A 95 -11.27 -13.44 3.97
CA PRO A 95 -12.04 -13.12 5.15
C PRO A 95 -13.52 -12.98 4.78
N SER A 96 -14.39 -13.36 5.72
CA SER A 96 -15.85 -13.23 5.56
C SER A 96 -16.34 -11.80 5.36
N LYS A 97 -15.50 -10.81 5.68
CA LYS A 97 -15.71 -9.38 5.46
C LYS A 97 -14.39 -8.78 4.99
N PHE A 98 -14.48 -7.95 3.95
CA PHE A 98 -13.39 -7.12 3.48
C PHE A 98 -13.73 -5.66 3.79
N SER A 99 -12.78 -4.92 4.35
CA SER A 99 -12.93 -3.56 4.81
C SER A 99 -11.78 -2.70 4.32
N PHE A 100 -12.08 -1.45 3.96
CA PHE A 100 -11.04 -0.51 3.58
C PHE A 100 -11.40 0.91 4.00
N VAL A 101 -10.38 1.75 4.09
CA VAL A 101 -10.50 3.19 4.40
C VAL A 101 -9.86 3.97 3.26
N SER A 102 -10.47 5.07 2.84
CA SER A 102 -9.83 6.09 2.01
C SER A 102 -9.82 7.40 2.78
N TRP A 103 -8.65 8.02 2.93
CA TRP A 103 -8.46 9.18 3.78
C TRP A 103 -7.38 10.12 3.22
N ASN A 104 -7.78 11.34 2.87
CA ASN A 104 -6.83 12.43 2.67
C ASN A 104 -6.29 12.89 4.04
N LEU A 105 -5.01 12.67 4.31
CA LEU A 105 -4.38 12.94 5.60
C LEU A 105 -4.15 14.44 5.84
N ASP A 106 -4.22 15.26 4.78
CA ASP A 106 -3.89 16.68 4.80
C ASP A 106 -2.48 16.92 5.38
N GLY A 107 -1.49 16.11 4.97
CA GLY A 107 -0.13 16.16 5.50
C GLY A 107 0.61 17.46 5.17
N LEU A 108 0.06 18.26 4.25
CA LEU A 108 0.54 19.60 3.92
C LEU A 108 0.23 20.63 5.02
N ASP A 109 -0.76 20.39 5.88
CA ASP A 109 -1.04 21.27 7.02
C ASP A 109 -0.19 20.91 8.24
N GLU A 110 0.85 21.71 8.47
CA GLU A 110 1.78 21.56 9.60
C GLU A 110 1.09 21.74 10.97
N ARG A 111 -0.09 22.38 11.03
CA ARG A 111 -0.77 22.68 12.30
C ARG A 111 -1.20 21.39 12.98
N ASN A 112 -0.53 21.09 14.09
CA ASN A 112 -0.78 19.89 14.90
C ASN A 112 -0.58 18.57 14.12
N LEU A 113 0.22 18.57 13.05
CA LEU A 113 0.43 17.43 12.15
C LEU A 113 0.65 16.13 12.93
N LYS A 114 1.68 16.08 13.79
CA LYS A 114 1.98 14.92 14.65
C LYS A 114 0.80 14.44 15.50
N ARG A 115 0.00 15.36 16.06
CA ARG A 115 -1.17 15.01 16.90
C ARG A 115 -2.28 14.41 16.05
N ARG A 116 -2.52 14.98 14.87
CA ARG A 116 -3.51 14.49 13.89
C ARG A 116 -3.11 13.11 13.37
N THR A 117 -1.87 12.93 12.90
CA THR A 117 -1.35 11.65 12.44
C THR A 117 -1.42 10.57 13.53
N LYS A 118 -1.07 10.91 14.78
CA LYS A 118 -1.24 9.99 15.92
C LYS A 118 -2.70 9.58 16.14
N ALA A 119 -3.65 10.48 15.97
CA ALA A 119 -5.08 10.17 16.10
C ALA A 119 -5.55 9.24 14.97
N VAL A 120 -5.08 9.47 13.73
CA VAL A 120 -5.34 8.59 12.57
C VAL A 120 -4.80 7.17 12.82
N CYS A 121 -3.55 7.03 13.26
CA CYS A 121 -3.00 5.72 13.62
C CYS A 121 -3.83 5.01 14.70
N LYS A 122 -4.31 5.75 15.72
CA LYS A 122 -5.17 5.19 16.76
C LYS A 122 -6.48 4.66 16.18
N ILE A 123 -7.10 5.38 15.25
CA ILE A 123 -8.35 4.95 14.61
C ILE A 123 -8.11 3.69 13.80
N ILE A 124 -7.06 3.65 12.98
CA ILE A 124 -6.70 2.47 12.20
C ILE A 124 -6.44 1.25 13.10
N TYR A 125 -5.70 1.45 14.19
CA TYR A 125 -5.44 0.39 15.16
C TYR A 125 -6.71 -0.14 15.83
N MET A 126 -7.78 0.66 15.95
CA MET A 126 -9.05 0.22 16.54
C MET A 126 -9.98 -0.44 15.52
N GLU A 127 -10.02 0.07 14.29
CA GLU A 127 -10.93 -0.39 13.24
C GLU A 127 -10.36 -1.57 12.45
N HIS A 128 -9.04 -1.73 12.43
CA HIS A 128 -8.31 -2.79 11.71
C HIS A 128 -8.75 -3.00 10.24
N PRO A 129 -8.82 -1.94 9.41
CA PRO A 129 -9.17 -2.08 8.00
C PRO A 129 -8.19 -3.00 7.26
N ASP A 130 -8.64 -3.71 6.23
CA ASP A 130 -7.77 -4.62 5.46
C ASP A 130 -6.91 -3.86 4.46
N VAL A 131 -7.44 -2.77 3.90
CA VAL A 131 -6.73 -1.84 3.00
C VAL A 131 -6.94 -0.39 3.42
N ILE A 132 -5.91 0.44 3.31
CA ILE A 132 -6.03 1.89 3.55
C ILE A 132 -5.44 2.64 2.37
N PHE A 133 -6.20 3.60 1.84
CA PHE A 133 -5.79 4.52 0.79
C PHE A 133 -5.57 5.90 1.39
N PHE A 134 -4.32 6.32 1.50
CA PHE A 134 -3.98 7.67 1.91
C PHE A 134 -3.73 8.59 0.71
N GLN A 135 -4.10 9.86 0.88
CA GLN A 135 -3.71 10.98 0.02
C GLN A 135 -3.05 12.07 0.89
N GLU A 136 -2.26 12.94 0.26
CA GLU A 136 -1.49 14.00 0.94
C GLU A 136 -0.58 13.49 2.07
N MET A 137 0.04 12.33 1.85
CA MET A 137 1.15 11.88 2.67
C MET A 137 2.39 12.69 2.35
N ILE A 138 3.23 12.99 3.34
CA ILE A 138 4.59 13.49 3.16
C ILE A 138 5.59 12.48 3.75
N PRO A 139 6.90 12.56 3.45
CA PRO A 139 7.89 11.62 3.99
C PRO A 139 7.85 11.49 5.52
N GLU A 140 7.65 12.61 6.24
CA GLU A 140 7.55 12.61 7.70
C GLU A 140 6.35 11.78 8.20
N THR A 141 5.15 11.99 7.64
CA THR A 141 3.95 11.26 8.06
C THR A 141 3.98 9.81 7.62
N PHE A 142 4.57 9.52 6.46
CA PHE A 142 4.75 8.16 5.96
C PHE A 142 5.63 7.34 6.90
N SER A 143 6.85 7.83 7.19
CA SER A 143 7.76 7.17 8.12
C SER A 143 7.16 7.02 9.52
N TYR A 144 6.41 8.03 10.00
CA TYR A 144 5.72 7.94 11.27
C TYR A 144 4.64 6.85 11.28
N ILE A 145 3.82 6.76 10.23
CA ILE A 145 2.75 5.76 10.11
C ILE A 145 3.34 4.36 10.01
N GLU A 146 4.35 4.16 9.16
CA GLU A 146 5.05 2.88 8.99
C GLU A 146 5.62 2.37 10.33
N GLY A 147 6.27 3.25 11.11
CA GLY A 147 6.78 2.88 12.43
C GLY A 147 5.72 2.72 13.52
N LYS A 148 4.47 3.13 13.28
CA LYS A 148 3.36 3.04 14.27
C LYS A 148 2.32 1.97 13.95
N LEU A 149 2.28 1.52 12.71
CA LEU A 149 1.34 0.52 12.20
C LEU A 149 2.13 -0.62 11.53
N PRO A 150 3.01 -1.32 12.27
CA PRO A 150 3.84 -2.40 11.71
C PRO A 150 3.01 -3.57 11.15
N GLU A 151 1.74 -3.68 11.54
CA GLU A 151 0.78 -4.64 11.00
C GLU A 151 0.33 -4.33 9.55
N TYR A 152 0.77 -3.21 8.97
CA TYR A 152 0.53 -2.86 7.58
C TYR A 152 1.84 -2.80 6.78
N MET A 153 1.79 -3.27 5.54
CA MET A 153 2.78 -2.99 4.52
C MET A 153 2.43 -1.65 3.87
N CYS A 154 3.36 -0.69 3.83
CA CYS A 154 3.13 0.64 3.27
C CYS A 154 3.72 0.73 1.86
N ILE A 155 2.90 1.01 0.85
CA ILE A 155 3.35 1.25 -0.53
C ILE A 155 3.17 2.74 -0.85
N ALA A 156 4.26 3.43 -1.18
CA ALA A 156 4.25 4.86 -1.52
C ALA A 156 4.02 5.09 -3.03
N GLY A 157 3.28 6.14 -3.37
CA GLY A 157 3.06 6.59 -4.75
C GLY A 157 4.10 7.58 -5.26
N SER A 158 5.04 8.00 -4.42
CA SER A 158 6.23 8.82 -4.73
C SER A 158 7.16 8.81 -3.52
N THR A 159 8.39 9.30 -3.69
CA THR A 159 9.38 9.50 -2.62
C THR A 159 9.57 10.97 -2.24
N GLU A 160 9.10 11.91 -3.08
CA GLU A 160 9.26 13.34 -2.90
C GLU A 160 7.92 14.08 -2.79
N GLY A 161 7.96 15.27 -2.16
CA GLY A 161 6.79 16.14 -2.03
C GLY A 161 5.67 15.51 -1.21
N TYR A 162 4.43 15.66 -1.68
CA TYR A 162 3.28 14.95 -1.13
C TYR A 162 2.76 13.92 -2.12
N PHE A 163 2.25 12.82 -1.61
CA PHE A 163 1.91 11.66 -2.43
C PHE A 163 0.76 10.84 -1.86
N THR A 164 0.31 9.86 -2.65
CA THR A 164 -0.64 8.83 -2.21
C THR A 164 0.11 7.66 -1.61
N ALA A 165 -0.52 6.91 -0.70
CA ALA A 165 0.03 5.65 -0.20
C ALA A 165 -1.08 4.62 -0.05
N THR A 166 -0.78 3.37 -0.35
CA THR A 166 -1.70 2.24 -0.12
C THR A 166 -1.10 1.34 0.94
N LEU A 167 -1.85 1.08 2.01
CA LEU A 167 -1.44 0.18 3.08
C LEU A 167 -2.23 -1.12 2.99
N LEU A 168 -1.52 -2.25 3.08
CA LEU A 168 -2.10 -3.59 3.06
C LEU A 168 -1.92 -4.21 4.44
N ARG A 169 -3.01 -4.68 5.06
CA ARG A 169 -2.92 -5.37 6.34
C ARG A 169 -2.20 -6.70 6.13
N ARG A 170 -1.04 -6.84 6.76
CA ARG A 170 -0.22 -8.05 6.64
C ARG A 170 -1.00 -9.27 7.13
N PHE A 171 -0.66 -10.44 6.59
CA PHE A 171 -1.30 -11.73 6.89
C PHE A 171 -2.78 -11.84 6.50
N THR A 172 -3.35 -10.78 5.95
CA THR A 172 -4.70 -10.76 5.39
C THR A 172 -4.64 -10.44 3.91
N VAL A 173 -3.94 -9.37 3.54
CA VAL A 173 -3.80 -8.90 2.17
C VAL A 173 -2.33 -9.02 1.76
N TYR A 174 -2.06 -9.90 0.80
CA TYR A 174 -0.72 -10.21 0.33
C TYR A 174 -0.39 -9.37 -0.89
N TYR A 175 0.74 -8.67 -0.82
CA TYR A 175 1.25 -7.84 -1.92
C TYR A 175 1.80 -8.71 -3.06
N ASP A 176 1.43 -8.38 -4.30
CA ASP A 176 1.94 -9.04 -5.51
C ASP A 176 2.82 -8.11 -6.35
N SER A 177 2.35 -6.89 -6.64
CA SER A 177 3.13 -5.88 -7.36
C SER A 177 2.50 -4.49 -7.22
N HIS A 178 3.18 -3.45 -7.69
CA HIS A 178 2.55 -2.16 -7.91
C HIS A 178 3.13 -1.44 -9.12
N ARG A 179 2.36 -0.48 -9.64
CA ARG A 179 2.77 0.44 -10.70
C ARG A 179 2.27 1.85 -10.37
N ILE A 180 3.12 2.83 -10.64
CA ILE A 180 2.75 4.24 -10.61
C ILE A 180 2.53 4.72 -12.04
N THR A 181 1.39 5.34 -12.31
CA THR A 181 1.05 5.92 -13.62
C THR A 181 0.84 7.42 -13.48
N GLU A 182 1.74 8.21 -14.07
CA GLU A 182 1.72 9.67 -14.00
C GLU A 182 0.56 10.29 -14.79
N HIS A 183 -0.10 11.30 -14.22
CA HIS A 183 -0.99 12.16 -14.98
C HIS A 183 -0.19 13.26 -15.65
N SER A 184 0.17 13.06 -16.92
CA SER A 184 0.98 14.01 -17.70
C SER A 184 0.43 15.45 -17.79
N GLY A 185 -0.88 15.65 -17.56
CA GLY A 185 -1.50 16.97 -17.52
C GLY A 185 -1.54 17.61 -16.13
N SER A 186 -1.09 16.90 -15.09
CA SER A 186 -1.15 17.39 -13.72
C SER A 186 -0.17 18.53 -13.50
N LEU A 187 -0.63 19.56 -12.79
CA LEU A 187 0.20 20.65 -12.28
C LEU A 187 0.45 20.51 -10.77
N MET A 188 -0.01 19.41 -10.18
CA MET A 188 -0.04 19.17 -8.75
C MET A 188 0.60 17.81 -8.39
N MET A 189 1.45 17.25 -9.26
CA MET A 189 2.16 15.98 -9.04
C MET A 189 1.20 14.79 -8.80
N ARG A 190 0.09 14.73 -9.56
CA ARG A 190 -0.91 13.67 -9.41
C ARG A 190 -0.56 12.46 -10.25
N ASN A 191 -0.78 11.29 -9.68
CA ASN A 191 -0.60 10.00 -10.34
C ASN A 191 -1.66 8.99 -9.85
N LEU A 192 -1.63 7.79 -10.43
CA LEU A 192 -2.32 6.63 -9.91
C LEU A 192 -1.32 5.64 -9.34
N LEU A 193 -1.50 5.29 -8.06
CA LEU A 193 -0.82 4.17 -7.44
C LEU A 193 -1.71 2.92 -7.58
N THR A 194 -1.28 2.00 -8.43
CA THR A 194 -2.00 0.76 -8.77
C THR A 194 -1.29 -0.40 -8.09
N VAL A 195 -1.89 -0.99 -7.05
CA VAL A 195 -1.32 -2.10 -6.27
C VAL A 195 -2.09 -3.38 -6.58
N GLU A 196 -1.39 -4.40 -7.07
CA GLU A 196 -1.89 -5.77 -7.20
C GLU A 196 -1.63 -6.53 -5.90
N ALA A 197 -2.66 -7.19 -5.43
CA ALA A 197 -2.62 -7.95 -4.19
C ALA A 197 -3.59 -9.12 -4.27
N HIS A 198 -3.49 -10.05 -3.32
CA HIS A 198 -4.44 -11.14 -3.21
C HIS A 198 -4.80 -11.46 -1.76
N ILE A 199 -5.93 -12.15 -1.63
CA ILE A 199 -6.41 -12.71 -0.37
C ILE A 199 -6.87 -14.14 -0.67
N GLY A 200 -6.04 -15.13 -0.34
CA GLY A 200 -6.30 -16.51 -0.74
C GLY A 200 -6.33 -16.64 -2.27
N SER A 201 -7.48 -17.03 -2.83
CA SER A 201 -7.69 -17.09 -4.29
C SER A 201 -8.27 -15.79 -4.88
N LEU A 202 -8.70 -14.84 -4.05
CA LEU A 202 -9.26 -13.57 -4.50
C LEU A 202 -8.13 -12.65 -4.96
N LYS A 203 -8.11 -12.29 -6.24
CA LYS A 203 -7.18 -11.30 -6.79
C LYS A 203 -7.78 -9.91 -6.68
N LEU A 204 -6.97 -8.95 -6.23
CA LEU A 204 -7.34 -7.58 -6.00
C LEU A 204 -6.50 -6.65 -6.88
N GLN A 205 -7.16 -5.64 -7.42
CA GLN A 205 -6.51 -4.48 -8.00
C GLN A 205 -6.95 -3.23 -7.24
N LEU A 206 -6.01 -2.61 -6.54
CA LEU A 206 -6.24 -1.46 -5.68
C LEU A 206 -5.67 -0.20 -6.36
N VAL A 207 -6.54 0.69 -6.84
CA VAL A 207 -6.14 1.92 -7.54
C VAL A 207 -6.40 3.11 -6.62
N ASN A 208 -5.33 3.73 -6.15
CA ASN A 208 -5.36 4.93 -5.30
C ASN A 208 -4.97 6.15 -6.11
N THR A 209 -5.72 7.24 -5.99
CA THR A 209 -5.37 8.50 -6.64
C THR A 209 -5.86 9.72 -5.87
N HIS A 210 -5.23 10.86 -6.12
CA HIS A 210 -5.67 12.17 -5.68
C HIS A 210 -5.84 13.06 -6.91
N LEU A 211 -7.06 13.18 -7.44
CA LEU A 211 -7.29 13.92 -8.69
C LEU A 211 -7.18 15.43 -8.51
N GLU A 212 -6.82 16.14 -9.58
CA GLU A 212 -6.49 17.56 -9.63
C GLU A 212 -7.46 18.41 -8.79
N SER A 213 -6.92 19.15 -7.83
CA SER A 213 -7.71 19.88 -6.85
C SER A 213 -8.25 21.19 -7.41
N THR A 214 -9.08 21.86 -6.61
CA THR A 214 -9.70 23.16 -6.91
C THR A 214 -10.71 23.14 -8.07
N ARG A 215 -11.52 24.20 -8.16
CA ARG A 215 -12.56 24.31 -9.19
C ARG A 215 -11.99 24.54 -10.58
N ASP A 216 -10.91 25.31 -10.69
CA ASP A 216 -10.40 25.79 -11.98
C ASP A 216 -9.74 24.68 -12.81
N HIS A 217 -9.30 23.61 -12.16
CA HIS A 217 -8.70 22.44 -12.80
C HIS A 217 -9.72 21.34 -13.16
N SER A 218 -11.00 21.70 -13.33
CA SER A 218 -12.08 20.76 -13.67
C SER A 218 -11.81 19.93 -14.93
N ALA A 219 -11.28 20.55 -15.99
CA ALA A 219 -11.02 19.85 -17.25
C ALA A 219 -9.96 18.75 -17.08
N GLU A 220 -8.88 19.03 -16.35
CA GLU A 220 -7.82 18.06 -16.07
C GLU A 220 -8.34 16.96 -15.13
N ARG A 221 -9.03 17.31 -14.04
CA ARG A 221 -9.63 16.32 -13.13
C ARG A 221 -10.57 15.34 -13.86
N ILE A 222 -11.39 15.82 -14.80
CA ILE A 222 -12.26 14.94 -15.60
C ILE A 222 -11.46 14.01 -16.51
N LYS A 223 -10.36 14.50 -17.10
CA LYS A 223 -9.45 13.66 -17.90
C LYS A 223 -8.81 12.58 -17.03
N GLN A 224 -8.27 12.96 -15.87
CA GLN A 224 -7.66 12.02 -14.91
C GLN A 224 -8.67 10.98 -14.40
N LEU A 225 -9.93 11.37 -14.16
CA LEU A 225 -11.00 10.44 -13.81
C LEU A 225 -11.23 9.39 -14.91
N LYS A 226 -11.26 9.81 -16.18
CA LYS A 226 -11.41 8.89 -17.32
C LYS A 226 -10.22 7.95 -17.45
N ASP A 227 -9.01 8.46 -17.27
CA ASP A 227 -7.79 7.64 -17.26
C ASP A 227 -7.85 6.60 -16.12
N SER A 228 -8.32 7.01 -14.94
CA SER A 228 -8.54 6.12 -13.79
C SER A 228 -9.54 5.01 -14.08
N PHE A 229 -10.66 5.34 -14.72
CA PHE A 229 -11.64 4.35 -15.13
C PHE A 229 -11.11 3.40 -16.20
N LYS A 230 -10.30 3.90 -17.14
CA LYS A 230 -9.69 3.07 -18.17
C LYS A 230 -8.76 2.04 -17.52
N ILE A 231 -7.90 2.47 -16.61
CA ILE A 231 -7.02 1.57 -15.85
C ILE A 231 -7.87 0.55 -15.08
N ALA A 232 -8.88 0.99 -14.34
CA ALA A 232 -9.73 0.09 -13.56
C ALA A 232 -10.50 -0.94 -14.41
N GLN A 233 -10.71 -0.68 -15.71
CA GLN A 233 -11.40 -1.58 -16.63
C GLN A 233 -10.46 -2.49 -17.44
N ASP A 234 -9.15 -2.23 -17.43
CA ASP A 234 -8.17 -2.93 -18.27
C ASP A 234 -7.68 -4.25 -17.66
N PHE A 235 -8.29 -4.66 -16.53
CA PHE A 235 -7.90 -5.87 -15.80
C PHE A 235 -8.73 -7.10 -16.20
N PRO A 236 -8.15 -8.32 -16.09
CA PRO A 236 -8.87 -9.56 -16.31
C PRO A 236 -10.15 -9.69 -15.47
N GLU A 237 -11.15 -10.42 -15.99
CA GLU A 237 -12.46 -10.56 -15.32
C GLU A 237 -12.40 -11.27 -13.96
N ASP A 238 -11.31 -11.99 -13.64
CA ASP A 238 -11.10 -12.67 -12.35
C ASP A 238 -10.52 -11.76 -11.26
N TYR A 239 -10.20 -10.49 -11.56
CA TYR A 239 -9.78 -9.49 -10.58
C TYR A 239 -10.96 -8.72 -9.99
N THR A 240 -10.92 -8.50 -8.68
CA THR A 240 -11.77 -7.51 -8.01
C THR A 240 -11.05 -6.16 -7.97
N VAL A 241 -11.62 -5.16 -8.61
CA VAL A 241 -10.99 -3.84 -8.75
C VAL A 241 -11.63 -2.81 -7.80
N LEU A 242 -10.80 -2.09 -7.04
CA LEU A 242 -11.18 -0.98 -6.18
C LEU A 242 -10.47 0.29 -6.64
N LEU A 243 -11.24 1.28 -7.11
CA LEU A 243 -10.74 2.63 -7.38
C LEU A 243 -11.20 3.56 -6.25
N ALA A 244 -10.27 4.02 -5.43
CA ALA A 244 -10.56 4.83 -4.26
C ALA A 244 -9.58 6.00 -4.14
N GLY A 245 -10.01 7.07 -3.47
CA GLY A 245 -9.13 8.21 -3.21
C GLY A 245 -9.87 9.52 -3.02
N ASP A 246 -9.11 10.61 -3.01
CA ASP A 246 -9.67 11.96 -3.06
C ASP A 246 -9.83 12.37 -4.53
N MET A 247 -11.05 12.22 -5.03
CA MET A 247 -11.32 12.49 -6.43
C MET A 247 -11.55 13.98 -6.70
N ASN A 248 -11.67 14.84 -5.68
CA ASN A 248 -12.00 16.27 -5.85
C ASN A 248 -13.25 16.58 -6.72
N LEU A 249 -14.11 15.58 -6.95
CA LEU A 249 -15.20 15.65 -7.92
C LEU A 249 -16.35 16.50 -7.41
N ARG A 250 -17.03 17.14 -8.35
CA ARG A 250 -18.37 17.70 -8.16
C ARG A 250 -19.35 16.85 -8.94
N ASP A 251 -20.58 16.68 -8.45
CA ASP A 251 -21.60 15.82 -9.07
C ASP A 251 -21.76 16.02 -10.59
N LYS A 252 -21.67 17.26 -11.07
CA LYS A 252 -21.80 17.60 -12.49
C LYS A 252 -20.70 17.01 -13.38
N GLU A 253 -19.56 16.62 -12.80
CA GLU A 253 -18.39 16.08 -13.49
C GLU A 253 -18.52 14.57 -13.74
N VAL A 254 -19.45 13.90 -13.04
CA VAL A 254 -19.64 12.43 -13.09
C VAL A 254 -20.80 11.99 -13.99
N LYS A 255 -21.73 12.91 -14.31
CA LYS A 255 -23.05 12.60 -14.93
C LYS A 255 -23.04 11.87 -16.29
N ASN A 256 -21.88 11.58 -16.87
CA ASN A 256 -21.78 11.01 -18.22
C ASN A 256 -21.14 9.61 -18.30
N ASP A 257 -20.60 9.05 -17.20
CA ASP A 257 -19.90 7.76 -17.27
C ASP A 257 -20.67 6.69 -16.48
N ALA A 258 -21.51 5.95 -17.20
CA ALA A 258 -22.13 4.72 -16.70
C ALA A 258 -21.11 3.58 -16.86
N THR A 259 -20.31 3.33 -15.83
CA THR A 259 -19.34 2.23 -15.85
C THR A 259 -19.71 1.17 -14.83
N ARG A 260 -19.54 -0.11 -15.23
CA ARG A 260 -19.68 -1.33 -14.42
C ARG A 260 -19.12 -1.13 -13.02
N LEU A 261 -19.85 -1.68 -12.04
CA LEU A 261 -19.67 -1.61 -10.58
C LEU A 261 -18.21 -1.35 -10.13
N CYS A 262 -17.81 -0.09 -10.17
CA CYS A 262 -16.58 0.41 -9.58
C CYS A 262 -17.02 1.16 -8.33
N LEU A 263 -16.62 0.68 -7.15
CA LEU A 263 -16.98 1.34 -5.89
C LEU A 263 -16.10 2.59 -5.72
N ILE A 264 -16.57 3.73 -6.24
CA ILE A 264 -15.92 5.02 -6.07
C ILE A 264 -16.33 5.58 -4.70
N LEU A 265 -15.37 5.67 -3.77
CA LEU A 265 -15.57 6.41 -2.53
C LEU A 265 -14.74 7.69 -2.58
N THR A 266 -15.43 8.82 -2.49
CA THR A 266 -14.82 10.15 -2.37
C THR A 266 -14.99 10.64 -0.93
N GLN A 267 -13.91 11.11 -0.30
CA GLN A 267 -14.04 12.03 0.82
C GLN A 267 -14.08 13.45 0.26
N SER A 268 -15.00 14.28 0.76
CA SER A 268 -15.03 15.70 0.49
C SER A 268 -14.98 16.43 1.82
N CYS A 269 -13.87 17.10 2.11
CA CYS A 269 -13.81 18.07 3.19
C CYS A 269 -14.50 19.36 2.71
N ASN A 270 -15.62 19.71 3.35
CA ASN A 270 -16.31 21.00 3.17
C ASN A 270 -15.52 22.13 3.81
#